data_AF-A0A1Y2L246-F1
#
_entry.id   AF-A0A1Y2L246-F1
#
_cell.length_a   1.000
_cell.length_b   1.000
_cell.length_c   1.000
_cell.angle_alpha   90.00
_cell.angle_beta   90.00
_cell.angle_gamma   90.00
#
_symmetry.space_group_name_H-M   'P 1'
#
loop_
_entity.id
_entity.type
_entity.pdbx_description
1 polymer ?
#
loop_
_entity_poly.entity_id
_entity_poly.type
_entity_poly.pdbx_seq_one_letter_code
_entity_poly.pdbx_strand_id
1 'polypeptide(L)'
;MQKFFGILALFTATVFLQIAPTQASPNNPGAAGFPQVIKGDQLLFGAMAVDLFGIRAPQPGTVCRVDDIPFQCGDAAAQAVRRIVQDYAVSCEKVSDSQLFPMLTECHIGQSDLNRLILRAGWAMVDMNVCDGYPRCKTYIADQNFARDNHKGLWMGSPPATLLAATRKPDTKTRPGANAAMRNAIFNIDLAAEMKAQREPDRTLVSFLMP
;
A
#
# COMPACT_ATOMS: atom_id res chain seq x y z
N MET A 1 -54.25 26.72 -61.72
CA MET A 1 -54.24 25.32 -61.21
C MET A 1 -52.79 24.91 -61.02
N GLN A 2 -52.29 24.96 -59.79
CA GLN A 2 -50.88 24.75 -59.45
C GLN A 2 -50.77 23.42 -58.71
N LYS A 3 -50.09 22.44 -59.32
CA LYS A 3 -49.98 21.07 -58.80
C LYS A 3 -48.92 21.03 -57.69
N PHE A 4 -49.35 20.66 -56.48
CA PHE A 4 -48.51 20.28 -55.35
C PHE A 4 -47.78 18.97 -55.67
N PHE A 5 -46.44 18.98 -55.63
CA PHE A 5 -45.63 17.77 -55.52
C PHE A 5 -45.05 17.72 -54.11
N GLY A 6 -45.62 16.84 -53.29
CA GLY A 6 -45.09 16.51 -51.97
C GLY A 6 -43.88 15.60 -52.09
N ILE A 7 -42.78 15.99 -51.45
CA ILE A 7 -41.64 15.11 -51.20
C ILE A 7 -41.78 14.62 -49.76
N LEU A 8 -42.29 13.40 -49.61
CA LEU A 8 -42.31 12.66 -48.36
C LEU A 8 -40.88 12.15 -48.12
N ALA A 9 -40.07 12.90 -47.38
CA ALA A 9 -38.76 12.46 -46.92
C ALA A 9 -38.93 11.43 -45.79
N LEU A 10 -38.89 10.14 -46.15
CA LEU A 10 -38.73 9.05 -45.20
C LEU A 10 -37.31 9.12 -44.59
N PHE A 11 -37.20 9.70 -43.40
CA PHE A 11 -36.03 9.54 -42.54
C PHE A 11 -36.06 8.12 -41.94
N THR A 12 -35.41 7.17 -42.60
CA THR A 12 -35.11 5.87 -42.01
C THR A 12 -34.00 6.06 -40.98
N ALA A 13 -34.38 6.18 -39.70
CA ALA A 13 -33.45 6.22 -38.58
C ALA A 13 -32.79 4.84 -38.41
N THR A 14 -31.62 4.64 -39.03
CA THR A 14 -30.76 3.49 -38.76
C THR A 14 -30.12 3.64 -37.38
N VAL A 15 -30.72 2.99 -36.39
CA VAL A 15 -30.15 2.85 -35.04
C VAL A 15 -28.93 1.94 -35.13
N PHE A 16 -27.73 2.53 -35.16
CA PHE A 16 -26.48 1.80 -34.97
C PHE A 16 -26.39 1.37 -33.50
N LEU A 17 -26.63 0.08 -33.24
CA LEU A 17 -26.32 -0.56 -31.96
C LEU A 17 -24.80 -0.59 -31.80
N GLN A 18 -24.23 0.40 -31.09
CA GLN A 18 -22.81 0.37 -30.71
C GLN A 18 -22.63 -0.64 -29.58
N ILE A 19 -22.13 -1.83 -29.93
CA ILE A 19 -21.67 -2.82 -28.96
C ILE A 19 -20.32 -2.34 -28.45
N ALA A 20 -20.30 -1.66 -27.31
CA ALA A 20 -19.04 -1.29 -26.67
C ALA A 20 -18.30 -2.58 -26.28
N PRO A 21 -17.01 -2.74 -26.64
CA PRO A 21 -16.23 -3.88 -26.20
C PRO A 21 -16.10 -3.81 -24.67
N THR A 22 -16.63 -4.81 -23.98
CA THR A 22 -16.36 -5.03 -22.55
C THR A 22 -14.89 -5.36 -22.42
N GLN A 23 -14.08 -4.35 -22.07
CA GLN A 23 -12.71 -4.54 -21.62
C GLN A 23 -12.78 -5.34 -20.32
N ALA A 24 -12.58 -6.66 -20.40
CA ALA A 24 -12.33 -7.46 -19.22
C ALA A 24 -11.00 -6.97 -18.64
N SER A 25 -11.03 -6.30 -17.49
CA SER A 25 -9.82 -6.01 -16.73
C SER A 25 -9.04 -7.32 -16.55
N PRO A 26 -7.70 -7.30 -16.63
CA PRO A 26 -6.91 -8.48 -16.31
C PRO A 26 -7.34 -8.98 -14.94
N ASN A 27 -7.86 -10.21 -14.89
CA ASN A 27 -8.34 -10.85 -13.67
C ASN A 27 -7.14 -11.07 -12.75
N ASN A 28 -6.78 -10.07 -11.94
CA ASN A 28 -5.90 -10.30 -10.81
C ASN A 28 -6.77 -10.88 -9.70
N PRO A 29 -6.67 -12.19 -9.38
CA PRO A 29 -7.55 -12.81 -8.40
C PRO A 29 -7.41 -12.08 -7.06
N GLY A 30 -8.50 -11.46 -6.63
CA GLY A 30 -8.60 -10.70 -5.40
C GLY A 30 -9.66 -11.29 -4.46
N ALA A 31 -10.27 -10.44 -3.64
CA ALA A 31 -11.31 -10.86 -2.70
C ALA A 31 -12.54 -9.95 -2.83
N ALA A 32 -13.74 -10.51 -2.72
CA ALA A 32 -14.98 -9.74 -2.79
C ALA A 32 -16.04 -10.27 -1.83
N GLY A 33 -16.95 -9.40 -1.38
CA GLY A 33 -18.05 -9.72 -0.48
C GLY A 33 -18.16 -8.73 0.69
N PHE A 34 -18.70 -9.18 1.83
CA PHE A 34 -18.80 -8.38 3.05
C PHE A 34 -17.65 -8.75 4.00
N PRO A 35 -16.60 -7.91 4.12
CA PRO A 35 -15.44 -8.26 4.93
C PRO A 35 -15.69 -8.07 6.42
N GLN A 36 -14.97 -8.85 7.23
CA GLN A 36 -14.69 -8.48 8.61
C GLN A 36 -13.53 -7.48 8.64
N VAL A 37 -13.65 -6.43 9.45
CA VAL A 37 -12.58 -5.42 9.63
C VAL A 37 -11.72 -5.80 10.83
N ILE A 38 -10.48 -6.20 10.56
CA ILE A 38 -9.50 -6.57 11.58
C ILE A 38 -8.86 -5.31 12.19
N LYS A 39 -8.41 -4.40 11.33
CA LYS A 39 -7.87 -3.07 11.67
C LYS A 39 -8.10 -2.09 10.52
N GLY A 40 -7.76 -0.82 10.68
CA GLY A 40 -8.10 0.24 9.73
C GLY A 40 -7.48 0.12 8.32
N ASP A 41 -6.56 -0.82 8.12
CA ASP A 41 -5.87 -1.11 6.88
C ASP A 41 -5.87 -2.61 6.51
N GLN A 42 -6.67 -3.45 7.18
CA GLN A 42 -6.74 -4.89 6.90
C GLN A 42 -8.16 -5.44 7.02
N LEU A 43 -8.57 -6.17 5.99
CA LEU A 43 -9.88 -6.79 5.85
C LEU A 43 -9.76 -8.31 5.74
N LEU A 44 -10.79 -9.03 6.19
CA LEU A 44 -10.85 -10.49 6.14
C LEU A 44 -12.12 -10.95 5.43
N PHE A 45 -11.96 -11.71 4.35
CA PHE A 45 -13.03 -12.33 3.58
C PHE A 45 -13.00 -13.85 3.83
N GLY A 46 -13.77 -14.30 4.83
CA GLY A 46 -13.69 -15.70 5.29
C GLY A 46 -12.30 -15.99 5.87
N ALA A 47 -11.50 -16.81 5.17
CA ALA A 47 -10.11 -17.11 5.55
C ALA A 47 -9.07 -16.22 4.83
N MET A 48 -9.50 -15.36 3.91
CA MET A 48 -8.59 -14.56 3.06
C MET A 48 -8.38 -13.17 3.66
N ALA A 49 -7.19 -12.92 4.21
CA ALA A 49 -6.79 -11.60 4.68
C ALA A 49 -6.21 -10.77 3.54
N VAL A 50 -6.60 -9.49 3.49
CA VAL A 50 -6.06 -8.50 2.55
C VAL A 50 -5.63 -7.24 3.30
N ASP A 51 -4.46 -6.73 2.94
CA ASP A 51 -3.97 -5.43 3.38
C ASP A 51 -4.28 -4.37 2.31
N LEU A 52 -4.70 -3.19 2.77
CA LEU A 52 -5.03 -2.07 1.90
C LEU A 52 -3.75 -1.39 1.42
N PHE A 53 -3.53 -1.44 0.11
CA PHE A 53 -2.38 -0.84 -0.55
C PHE A 53 -2.21 0.64 -0.21
N GLY A 54 -0.96 1.04 -0.02
CA GLY A 54 -0.54 2.44 0.07
C GLY A 54 -0.97 3.17 1.34
N ILE A 55 -1.65 2.50 2.28
CA ILE A 55 -2.12 3.10 3.53
C ILE A 55 -1.68 2.26 4.73
N ARG A 56 -1.60 2.90 5.89
CA ARG A 56 -1.35 2.25 7.17
C ARG A 56 -2.20 2.89 8.27
N ALA A 57 -2.84 2.05 9.07
CA ALA A 57 -3.66 2.47 10.21
C ALA A 57 -2.95 2.13 11.54
N PRO A 58 -3.31 2.80 12.66
CA PRO A 58 -2.84 2.39 13.97
C PRO A 58 -3.37 0.99 14.30
N GLN A 59 -2.56 0.20 15.00
CA GLN A 59 -3.00 -1.11 15.46
C GLN A 59 -4.10 -0.97 16.52
N PRO A 60 -5.08 -1.89 16.59
CA PRO A 60 -6.06 -1.94 17.67
C PRO A 60 -5.39 -1.84 19.05
N GLY A 61 -6.02 -1.11 19.98
CA GLY A 61 -5.44 -0.78 21.29
C GLY A 61 -4.33 0.27 21.31
N THR A 62 -3.93 0.84 20.15
CA THR A 62 -3.01 2.00 20.14
C THR A 62 -3.72 3.22 20.72
N VAL A 63 -3.08 3.86 21.70
CA VAL A 63 -3.55 5.12 22.30
C VAL A 63 -2.86 6.31 21.65
N CYS A 64 -3.65 7.29 21.22
CA CYS A 64 -3.20 8.59 20.74
C CYS A 64 -3.68 9.70 21.70
N ARG A 65 -3.27 10.94 21.44
CA ARG A 65 -3.71 12.11 22.22
C ARG A 65 -4.23 13.20 21.30
N VAL A 66 -5.36 13.80 21.69
CA VAL A 66 -5.80 15.13 21.21
C VAL A 66 -5.51 16.07 22.35
N ASP A 67 -4.58 17.00 22.14
CA ASP A 67 -3.95 17.76 23.23
C ASP A 67 -3.47 16.81 24.35
N ASP A 68 -4.05 16.93 25.54
CA ASP A 68 -3.74 16.07 26.69
C ASP A 68 -4.77 14.98 26.99
N ILE A 69 -5.72 14.76 26.08
CA ILE A 69 -6.79 13.79 26.25
C ILE A 69 -6.43 12.51 25.49
N PRO A 70 -6.17 11.39 26.18
CA PRO A 70 -5.88 10.11 25.54
C PRO A 70 -7.16 9.51 24.92
N PHE A 71 -7.02 8.86 23.77
CA PHE A 71 -8.09 8.08 23.14
C PHE A 71 -7.55 6.86 22.39
N GLN A 72 -8.36 5.80 22.29
CA GLN A 72 -8.02 4.56 21.59
C GLN A 72 -8.11 4.74 20.07
N CYS A 73 -7.11 5.39 19.48
CA CYS A 73 -7.12 5.72 18.05
C CYS A 73 -7.07 4.49 17.14
N GLY A 74 -6.45 3.39 17.58
CA GLY A 74 -6.47 2.13 16.83
C GLY A 74 -7.87 1.55 16.70
N ASP A 75 -8.61 1.48 17.81
CA ASP A 75 -9.97 0.96 17.82
C ASP A 75 -10.94 1.92 17.12
N ALA A 76 -10.74 3.23 17.27
CA ALA A 76 -11.51 4.25 16.57
C ALA A 76 -11.32 4.16 15.05
N ALA A 77 -10.08 3.93 14.57
CA ALA A 77 -9.79 3.72 13.16
C ALA A 77 -10.48 2.46 12.62
N ALA A 78 -10.34 1.32 13.31
CA ALA A 78 -11.04 0.09 12.92
C ALA A 78 -12.56 0.27 12.90
N GLN A 79 -13.13 0.95 13.90
CA GLN A 79 -14.57 1.24 13.95
C GLN A 79 -15.03 2.18 12.82
N ALA A 80 -14.21 3.16 12.45
CA ALA A 80 -14.52 4.03 11.32
C ALA A 80 -14.56 3.26 10.00
N VAL A 81 -13.59 2.36 9.77
CA VAL A 81 -13.61 1.50 8.57
C VAL A 81 -14.83 0.57 8.58
N ARG A 82 -15.20 -0.01 9.74
CA ARG A 82 -16.44 -0.80 9.87
C ARG A 82 -17.68 -0.02 9.43
N ARG A 83 -17.77 1.26 9.80
CA ARG A 83 -18.86 2.14 9.37
C ARG A 83 -18.82 2.46 7.88
N ILE A 84 -17.62 2.67 7.31
CA ILE A 84 -17.46 2.96 5.87
C ILE A 84 -17.93 1.78 5.02
N VAL A 85 -17.58 0.55 5.43
CA VAL A 85 -17.96 -0.67 4.70
C VAL A 85 -19.32 -1.23 5.13
N GLN A 86 -20.01 -0.59 6.09
CA GLN A 86 -21.26 -1.10 6.63
C GLN A 86 -22.32 -1.19 5.51
N ASP A 87 -22.91 -2.37 5.36
CA ASP A 87 -23.93 -2.68 4.35
C ASP A 87 -23.45 -2.61 2.89
N TYR A 88 -22.13 -2.48 2.66
CA TYR A 88 -21.54 -2.44 1.34
C TYR A 88 -20.70 -3.68 1.05
N ALA A 89 -20.92 -4.28 -0.12
CA ALA A 89 -19.99 -5.26 -0.66
C ALA A 89 -18.69 -4.53 -1.09
N VAL A 90 -17.57 -5.07 -0.66
CA VAL A 90 -16.22 -4.60 -1.01
C VAL A 90 -15.65 -5.54 -2.06
N SER A 91 -15.01 -4.98 -3.08
CA SER A 91 -14.23 -5.71 -4.08
C SER A 91 -12.79 -5.23 -4.05
N CYS A 92 -11.85 -6.16 -3.88
CA CYS A 92 -10.42 -5.88 -3.75
C CYS A 92 -9.66 -6.51 -4.90
N GLU A 93 -8.79 -5.75 -5.53
CA GLU A 93 -7.91 -6.20 -6.61
C GLU A 93 -6.46 -6.18 -6.14
N LYS A 94 -5.71 -7.23 -6.49
CA LYS A 94 -4.31 -7.37 -6.08
C LYS A 94 -3.42 -6.38 -6.85
N VAL A 95 -2.56 -5.66 -6.15
CA VAL A 95 -1.62 -4.70 -6.77
C VAL A 95 -0.21 -5.24 -6.98
N SER A 96 0.09 -6.42 -6.42
CA SER A 96 1.40 -7.06 -6.52
C SER A 96 1.28 -8.50 -6.98
N ASP A 97 2.23 -8.99 -7.78
CA ASP A 97 2.28 -10.40 -8.16
C ASP A 97 2.76 -11.32 -7.02
N SER A 98 3.22 -10.73 -5.91
CA SER A 98 3.70 -11.45 -4.72
C SER A 98 2.68 -12.46 -4.22
N GLN A 99 3.11 -13.71 -4.04
CA GLN A 99 2.27 -14.79 -3.49
C GLN A 99 2.21 -14.78 -1.95
N LEU A 100 2.80 -13.76 -1.31
CA LEU A 100 2.77 -13.59 0.15
C LEU A 100 1.37 -13.15 0.62
N PHE A 101 0.99 -13.60 1.82
CA PHE A 101 -0.24 -13.22 2.51
C PHE A 101 0.07 -12.38 3.76
N PRO A 102 -0.75 -11.38 4.12
CA PRO A 102 -1.98 -10.94 3.45
C PRO A 102 -1.76 -10.35 2.05
N MET A 103 -2.77 -10.44 1.18
CA MET A 103 -2.66 -9.87 -0.18
C MET A 103 -2.70 -8.35 -0.11
N LEU A 104 -1.78 -7.69 -0.80
CA LEU A 104 -1.78 -6.23 -0.92
C LEU A 104 -2.75 -5.80 -2.02
N THR A 105 -3.73 -4.94 -1.70
CA THR A 105 -4.90 -4.71 -2.56
C THR A 105 -5.39 -3.27 -2.64
N GLU A 106 -5.94 -2.90 -3.80
CA GLU A 106 -6.82 -1.74 -3.97
C GLU A 106 -8.27 -2.21 -3.84
N CYS A 107 -8.98 -1.71 -2.82
CA CYS A 107 -10.35 -2.10 -2.54
C CYS A 107 -11.35 -1.01 -2.91
N HIS A 108 -12.56 -1.42 -3.29
CA HIS A 108 -13.61 -0.54 -3.76
C HIS A 108 -14.97 -0.91 -3.14
N ILE A 109 -15.79 0.11 -2.90
CA ILE A 109 -17.23 0.01 -2.64
C ILE A 109 -17.95 0.61 -3.85
N GLY A 110 -18.56 -0.24 -4.67
CA GLY A 110 -19.07 0.21 -5.97
C GLY A 110 -17.95 0.84 -6.80
N GLN A 111 -18.09 2.14 -7.11
CA GLN A 111 -17.07 2.91 -7.85
C GLN A 111 -16.13 3.73 -6.95
N SER A 112 -16.31 3.65 -5.63
CA SER A 112 -15.51 4.42 -4.68
C SER A 112 -14.29 3.61 -4.21
N ASP A 113 -13.10 4.19 -4.36
CA ASP A 113 -11.84 3.66 -3.82
C ASP A 113 -11.86 3.73 -2.28
N LEU A 114 -11.94 2.57 -1.63
CA LEU A 114 -12.04 2.44 -0.18
C LEU A 114 -10.79 2.98 0.50
N ASN A 115 -9.61 2.68 -0.04
CA ASN A 115 -8.32 3.10 0.52
C ASN A 115 -8.27 4.64 0.62
N ARG A 116 -8.76 5.32 -0.43
CA ARG A 116 -8.92 6.78 -0.44
C ARG A 116 -9.94 7.31 0.55
N LEU A 117 -11.10 6.66 0.67
CA LEU A 117 -12.12 7.07 1.64
C LEU A 117 -11.57 7.06 3.06
N ILE A 118 -10.77 6.05 3.41
CA ILE A 118 -10.15 5.91 4.73
C ILE A 118 -9.12 7.01 4.98
N LEU A 119 -8.24 7.29 4.00
CA LEU A 119 -7.28 8.40 4.08
C LEU A 119 -7.99 9.75 4.23
N ARG A 120 -9.01 9.99 3.40
CA ARG A 120 -9.78 11.25 3.39
C ARG A 120 -10.54 11.46 4.69
N ALA A 121 -10.99 10.38 5.34
CA ALA A 121 -11.60 10.41 6.65
C ALA A 121 -10.58 10.55 7.80
N GLY A 122 -9.27 10.44 7.52
CA GLY A 122 -8.19 10.61 8.48
C GLY A 122 -7.93 9.41 9.37
N TRP A 123 -8.40 8.21 9.01
CA TRP A 123 -8.25 6.99 9.82
C TRP A 123 -7.08 6.09 9.41
N ALA A 124 -6.34 6.50 8.39
CA ALA A 124 -5.07 5.93 7.99
C ALA A 124 -4.13 7.03 7.48
N MET A 125 -2.86 6.69 7.33
CA MET A 125 -1.84 7.54 6.73
C MET A 125 -1.21 6.83 5.53
N VAL A 126 -0.68 7.59 4.59
CA VAL A 126 0.01 7.04 3.41
C VAL A 126 1.29 6.32 3.85
N ASP A 127 1.47 5.09 3.38
CA ASP A 127 2.69 4.33 3.61
C ASP A 127 3.61 4.42 2.38
N MET A 128 4.60 5.32 2.44
CA MET A 128 5.52 5.55 1.32
C MET A 128 6.48 4.38 1.09
N ASN A 129 6.62 3.43 2.03
CA ASN A 129 7.40 2.21 1.77
C ASN A 129 6.75 1.33 0.69
N VAL A 130 5.45 1.49 0.50
CA VAL A 130 4.63 0.68 -0.40
C VAL A 130 4.08 1.51 -1.55
N CYS A 131 3.76 2.79 -1.30
CA CYS A 131 3.10 3.69 -2.24
C CYS A 131 4.07 4.36 -3.23
N ASP A 132 5.37 4.49 -2.89
CA ASP A 132 6.31 5.27 -3.70
C ASP A 132 6.44 4.73 -5.13
N GLY A 133 6.37 5.64 -6.10
CA GLY A 133 6.39 5.30 -7.53
C GLY A 133 5.07 4.74 -8.10
N TYR A 134 4.04 4.49 -7.28
CA TYR A 134 2.76 3.97 -7.77
C TYR A 134 1.82 5.08 -8.26
N PRO A 135 1.09 4.92 -9.40
CA PRO A 135 0.28 5.98 -9.99
C PRO A 135 -0.77 6.60 -9.05
N ARG A 136 -1.42 5.79 -8.20
CA ARG A 136 -2.43 6.25 -7.23
C ARG A 136 -1.85 7.07 -6.08
N CYS A 137 -0.55 7.02 -5.85
CA CYS A 137 0.06 7.59 -4.66
C CYS A 137 -0.14 9.11 -4.54
N LYS A 138 -0.11 9.82 -5.67
CA LYS A 138 -0.39 11.27 -5.71
C LYS A 138 -1.78 11.60 -5.15
N THR A 139 -2.77 10.78 -5.49
CA THR A 139 -4.15 10.98 -5.03
C THR A 139 -4.29 10.62 -3.55
N TYR A 140 -3.59 9.58 -3.08
CA TYR A 140 -3.59 9.20 -1.67
C TYR A 140 -2.98 10.30 -0.79
N ILE A 141 -1.87 10.91 -1.24
CA ILE A 141 -1.27 12.06 -0.56
C ILE A 141 -2.24 13.23 -0.51
N ALA A 142 -2.99 13.49 -1.58
CA ALA A 142 -4.00 14.55 -1.59
C ALA A 142 -5.14 14.29 -0.59
N ASP A 143 -5.65 13.07 -0.50
CA ASP A 143 -6.69 12.70 0.47
C ASP A 143 -6.18 12.73 1.92
N GLN A 144 -4.93 12.33 2.18
CA GLN A 144 -4.29 12.52 3.49
C GLN A 144 -4.15 14.00 3.85
N ASN A 145 -3.66 14.83 2.91
CA ASN A 145 -3.52 16.27 3.14
C ASN A 145 -4.88 16.90 3.45
N PHE A 146 -5.93 16.50 2.73
CA PHE A 146 -7.29 16.93 3.04
C PHE A 146 -7.68 16.57 4.49
N ALA A 147 -7.42 15.35 4.95
CA ALA A 147 -7.72 14.95 6.32
C ALA A 147 -6.92 15.76 7.36
N ARG A 148 -5.64 16.02 7.08
CA ARG A 148 -4.78 16.88 7.92
C ARG A 148 -5.33 18.29 8.02
N ASP A 149 -5.55 18.93 6.88
CA ASP A 149 -5.95 20.35 6.82
C ASP A 149 -7.35 20.59 7.41
N ASN A 150 -8.16 19.52 7.54
CA ASN A 150 -9.49 19.54 8.13
C ASN A 150 -9.56 18.85 9.50
N HIS A 151 -8.42 18.57 10.15
CA HIS A 151 -8.32 17.98 11.49
C HIS A 151 -9.20 16.72 11.67
N LYS A 152 -9.15 15.80 10.70
CA LYS A 152 -9.99 14.58 10.70
C LYS A 152 -9.26 13.38 11.31
N GLY A 153 -9.98 12.56 12.07
CA GLY A 153 -9.50 11.27 12.57
C GLY A 153 -8.21 11.43 13.38
N LEU A 154 -7.14 10.79 12.95
CA LEU A 154 -5.82 10.87 13.58
C LEU A 154 -5.26 12.30 13.61
N TRP A 155 -5.68 13.16 12.69
CA TRP A 155 -5.28 14.57 12.61
C TRP A 155 -6.08 15.50 13.52
N MET A 156 -7.02 14.99 14.31
CA MET A 156 -7.60 15.76 15.43
C MET A 156 -6.54 16.07 16.49
N GLY A 157 -5.52 15.22 16.61
CA GLY A 157 -4.38 15.40 17.49
C GLY A 157 -3.09 15.06 16.75
N SER A 158 -2.10 14.55 17.49
CA SER A 158 -0.86 14.07 16.89
C SER A 158 -0.99 12.59 16.50
N PRO A 159 -0.82 12.22 15.22
CA PRO A 159 -0.78 10.82 14.83
C PRO A 159 0.41 10.08 15.46
N PRO A 160 0.34 8.73 15.58
CA PRO A 160 1.46 7.94 16.07
C PRO A 160 2.76 8.21 15.29
N ALA A 161 3.87 8.37 16.00
CA ALA A 161 5.18 8.65 15.40
C ALA A 161 5.61 7.58 14.37
N THR A 162 5.20 6.33 14.58
CA THR A 162 5.43 5.22 13.64
C THR A 162 4.75 5.43 12.29
N LEU A 163 3.54 5.98 12.28
CA LEU A 163 2.81 6.29 11.05
C LEU A 163 3.39 7.53 10.36
N LEU A 164 3.76 8.56 11.13
CA LEU A 164 4.48 9.74 10.61
C LEU A 164 5.83 9.34 9.97
N ALA A 165 6.52 8.34 10.53
CA ALA A 165 7.74 7.83 9.93
C ALA A 165 7.47 7.15 8.58
N ALA A 166 6.38 6.39 8.46
CA ALA A 166 5.99 5.69 7.24
C ALA A 166 5.56 6.62 6.09
N THR A 167 5.12 7.85 6.38
CA THR A 167 4.79 8.84 5.32
C THR A 167 6.01 9.43 4.63
N ARG A 168 7.24 9.14 5.10
CA ARG A 168 8.47 9.64 4.48
C ARG A 168 8.94 8.67 3.40
N LYS A 169 9.33 9.20 2.23
CA LYS A 169 9.96 8.38 1.20
C LYS A 169 11.19 7.68 1.78
N PRO A 170 11.37 6.37 1.52
CA PRO A 170 12.63 5.72 1.84
C PRO A 170 13.76 6.42 1.08
N ASP A 171 14.87 6.73 1.76
CA ASP A 171 16.04 7.29 1.09
C ASP A 171 16.63 6.22 0.17
N THR A 172 16.41 6.38 -1.13
CA THR A 172 16.93 5.50 -2.18
C THR A 172 18.34 5.92 -2.63
N LYS A 173 19.04 6.79 -1.90
CA LYS A 173 20.51 6.81 -1.97
C LYS A 173 21.05 5.48 -1.46
N THR A 174 21.20 4.56 -2.40
CA THR A 174 21.93 3.30 -2.35
C THR A 174 23.13 3.39 -1.40
N ARG A 175 22.97 2.98 -0.13
CA ARG A 175 24.01 2.13 0.44
C ARG A 175 23.98 0.87 -0.43
N PRO A 176 25.10 0.40 -0.99
CA PRO A 176 25.12 -0.81 -1.77
C PRO A 176 24.32 -1.85 -0.99
N GLY A 177 23.24 -2.36 -1.59
CA GLY A 177 22.34 -3.27 -0.90
C GLY A 177 23.19 -4.36 -0.26
N ALA A 178 22.86 -4.77 0.97
CA ALA A 178 23.66 -5.74 1.72
C ALA A 178 24.05 -6.98 0.86
N ASN A 179 23.23 -7.30 -0.14
CA ASN A 179 23.49 -8.35 -1.14
C ASN A 179 24.63 -8.06 -2.14
N ALA A 180 24.93 -6.81 -2.52
CA ALA A 180 26.05 -6.47 -3.40
C ALA A 180 27.38 -6.44 -2.62
N ALA A 181 27.36 -5.91 -1.39
CA ALA A 181 28.51 -5.95 -0.49
C ALA A 181 28.84 -7.39 -0.06
N MET A 182 27.83 -8.21 0.26
CA MET A 182 28.00 -9.63 0.58
C MET A 182 28.53 -10.42 -0.63
N ARG A 183 27.99 -10.20 -1.83
CA ARG A 183 28.50 -10.89 -3.04
C ARG A 183 29.96 -10.53 -3.31
N ASN A 184 30.33 -9.25 -3.25
CA ASN A 184 31.72 -8.83 -3.46
C ASN A 184 32.66 -9.36 -2.36
N ALA A 185 32.20 -9.46 -1.11
CA ALA A 185 32.98 -10.08 -0.05
C ALA A 185 33.21 -11.58 -0.32
N ILE A 186 32.19 -12.31 -0.78
CA ILE A 186 32.29 -13.75 -1.07
C ILE A 186 33.25 -14.04 -2.24
N PHE A 187 33.27 -13.21 -3.29
CA PHE A 187 34.12 -13.44 -4.47
C PHE A 187 35.57 -12.95 -4.34
N ASN A 188 35.90 -12.21 -3.27
CA ASN A 188 37.24 -11.65 -3.04
C ASN A 188 37.98 -12.29 -1.85
N ILE A 189 37.48 -13.40 -1.30
CA ILE A 189 38.19 -14.14 -0.26
C ILE A 189 39.24 -15.04 -0.92
N ASP A 190 40.51 -14.65 -0.82
CA ASP A 190 41.64 -15.55 -1.07
C ASP A 190 41.90 -16.38 0.18
N LEU A 191 41.12 -17.46 0.30
CA LEU A 191 41.18 -18.39 1.42
C LEU A 191 42.59 -19.00 1.58
N ALA A 192 43.35 -19.11 0.49
CA ALA A 192 44.72 -19.63 0.53
C ALA A 192 45.69 -18.63 1.18
N ALA A 193 45.52 -17.33 0.93
CA ALA A 193 46.30 -16.28 1.60
C ALA A 193 45.99 -16.22 3.11
N GLU A 194 44.72 -16.31 3.50
CA GLU A 194 44.31 -16.29 4.91
C GLU A 194 44.81 -17.53 5.68
N MET A 195 44.71 -18.73 5.09
CA MET A 195 45.23 -19.95 5.70
C MET A 195 46.75 -19.95 5.84
N LYS A 196 47.47 -19.25 4.94
CA LYS A 196 48.92 -19.09 5.03
C LYS A 196 49.32 -18.15 6.17
N ALA A 197 48.61 -17.03 6.33
CA ALA A 197 48.83 -16.10 7.43
C ALA A 197 48.58 -16.74 8.82
N GLN A 198 47.60 -17.64 8.93
CA GLN A 198 47.32 -18.36 10.18
C GLN A 198 48.33 -19.47 10.51
N ARG A 199 49.12 -19.92 9.53
CA ARG A 199 50.18 -20.93 9.74
C ARG A 199 51.57 -20.31 9.88
N GLU A 200 51.70 -18.98 9.81
CA GLU A 200 52.98 -18.35 10.11
C GLU A 200 53.28 -18.52 11.60
N PRO A 201 54.45 -19.10 11.96
CA PRO A 201 54.81 -19.27 13.35
C PRO A 201 54.93 -17.90 14.01
N ASP A 202 54.32 -17.77 15.18
CA ASP A 202 54.34 -16.53 15.95
C ASP A 202 55.80 -16.13 16.24
N ARG A 203 56.26 -15.08 15.56
CA ARG A 203 57.63 -14.59 15.67
C ARG A 203 57.98 -14.12 17.07
N THR A 204 57.00 -13.85 17.93
CA THR A 204 57.21 -13.51 19.34
C THR A 204 57.53 -14.74 20.21
N LEU A 205 57.18 -15.95 19.77
CA LEU A 205 57.49 -17.20 20.46
C LEU A 205 58.82 -17.82 19.98
N VAL A 206 59.27 -17.49 18.77
CA VAL A 206 60.54 -18.01 18.21
C VAL A 206 61.77 -17.32 18.83
N SER A 207 61.63 -16.10 19.36
CA SER A 207 62.72 -15.37 20.03
C SER A 207 63.14 -15.97 21.38
N PHE A 208 62.34 -16.88 21.96
CA PHE A 208 62.65 -17.55 23.23
C PHE A 208 63.42 -18.88 23.07
N LEU A 209 63.56 -19.39 21.84
CA LEU A 209 64.10 -20.73 21.56
C LEU A 209 65.45 -20.72 20.82
N MET A 210 66.05 -19.56 20.61
CA MET A 210 67.41 -19.44 20.05
C MET A 210 68.36 -18.94 21.15
N PRO A 211 69.24 -19.80 21.70
CA PRO A 211 70.21 -19.41 22.73
C PRO A 211 71.36 -18.55 22.20
#